data_AF-A0ABD2J1A3-F1
#
_entry.id   AF-A0ABD2J1A3-F1
#
_cell.length_a   1.000
_cell.length_b   1.000
_cell.length_c   1.000
_cell.angle_alpha   90.00
_cell.angle_beta   90.00
_cell.angle_gamma   90.00
#
_symmetry.space_group_name_H-M   'P 1'
#
loop_
_entity.id
_entity.type
_entity.pdbx_description
1 polymer ?
#
loop_
_entity_poly.entity_id
_entity_poly.type
_entity_poly.pdbx_seq_one_letter_code
_entity_poly.pdbx_strand_id
1 'polypeptide(L)'
;MSGGCPLAGGASGNGCPMSNGSEQIDPSNAMPPPNQKPAPDQPFVLSTNRQKSTIPKAKVMVDGQLETWEYPSAQMFWNAMLKKGWRWRDDQLDQRDMDNIIRIHNANNELAWQEVLKWEHSLHPECDMPKLKSFHGDAKNLSPRARFRSWLGYQLPFDRHNWLVDRCGREVPYIIDYYDVGHVNPETKLFAHLDVRPAIRDASTMWDRMVVGYWRMKDNLNGWISNKLRREAA
;
A
#
# COMPACT_ATOMS: atom_id res chain seq x y z
N MET A 1 -3.13 -15.33 -27.76
CA MET A 1 -2.35 -14.11 -28.05
C MET A 1 -1.99 -13.47 -26.72
N SER A 2 -0.79 -13.75 -26.26
CA SER A 2 -0.27 -13.48 -24.92
C SER A 2 0.90 -12.52 -25.03
N GLY A 3 0.72 -11.27 -24.63
CA GLY A 3 1.77 -10.24 -24.62
C GLY A 3 2.47 -10.23 -23.27
N GLY A 4 3.56 -10.99 -23.15
CA GLY A 4 4.48 -10.93 -22.01
C GLY A 4 5.53 -9.85 -22.19
N CYS A 5 5.91 -9.18 -21.09
CA CYS A 5 7.02 -8.23 -21.06
C CYS A 5 8.36 -8.90 -21.41
N PRO A 6 9.20 -8.31 -22.29
CA PRO A 6 10.48 -8.90 -22.65
C PRO A 6 11.55 -8.60 -21.59
N LEU A 7 12.18 -9.67 -21.08
CA LEU A 7 13.44 -9.62 -20.34
C LEU A 7 14.59 -9.66 -21.34
N ALA A 8 15.43 -8.62 -21.39
CA ALA A 8 16.70 -8.65 -22.10
C ALA A 8 17.86 -8.91 -21.13
N GLY A 9 18.66 -9.93 -21.46
CA GLY A 9 19.90 -10.32 -20.78
C GLY A 9 21.10 -9.42 -21.10
N GLY A 10 22.15 -9.55 -20.28
CA GLY A 10 23.23 -8.58 -20.10
C GLY A 10 24.44 -8.65 -21.05
N ALA A 11 25.33 -7.67 -20.88
CA ALA A 11 26.77 -7.70 -21.17
C ALA A 11 27.47 -6.45 -20.57
N SER A 12 28.72 -6.63 -20.18
CA SER A 12 29.64 -5.73 -19.46
C SER A 12 29.93 -4.36 -20.09
N GLY A 13 30.30 -3.39 -19.22
CA GLY A 13 31.31 -2.36 -19.53
C GLY A 13 30.88 -0.90 -19.39
N ASN A 14 31.62 -0.17 -18.55
CA ASN A 14 31.75 1.30 -18.43
C ASN A 14 30.72 2.09 -17.61
N GLY A 15 31.07 2.26 -16.33
CA GLY A 15 31.27 3.58 -15.71
C GLY A 15 30.07 4.51 -15.61
N CYS A 16 29.35 4.43 -14.49
CA CYS A 16 28.67 5.59 -13.94
C CYS A 16 29.47 6.07 -12.72
N PRO A 17 29.92 7.34 -12.66
CA PRO A 17 30.58 7.86 -11.48
C PRO A 17 29.53 7.91 -10.37
N MET A 18 29.69 7.05 -9.36
CA MET A 18 28.97 7.19 -8.09
C MET A 18 29.38 8.54 -7.52
N SER A 19 28.55 9.56 -7.70
CA SER A 19 28.75 10.84 -7.05
C SER A 19 28.80 10.59 -5.55
N ASN A 20 29.95 10.88 -4.96
CA ASN A 20 30.16 10.93 -3.52
C ASN A 20 29.14 11.86 -2.88
N GLY A 21 28.13 11.26 -2.28
CA GLY A 21 27.09 11.92 -1.50
C GLY A 21 26.20 10.81 -1.02
N SER A 22 26.44 10.30 0.19
CA SER A 22 25.51 9.44 0.89
C SER A 22 24.22 10.23 1.13
N GLU A 23 23.36 10.32 0.10
CA GLU A 23 22.00 10.80 0.25
C GLU A 23 21.35 9.94 1.33
N GLN A 24 21.09 10.55 2.48
CA GLN A 24 20.64 9.87 3.68
C GLN A 24 19.24 9.29 3.40
N ILE A 25 19.18 8.01 3.03
CA ILE A 25 17.92 7.29 2.83
C ILE A 25 17.24 7.23 4.19
N ASP A 26 15.99 7.68 4.26
CA ASP A 26 15.20 7.63 5.48
C ASP A 26 14.91 6.15 5.84
N PRO A 27 15.37 5.64 6.99
CA PRO A 27 15.19 4.23 7.35
C PRO A 27 13.72 3.86 7.63
N SER A 28 12.87 4.85 7.90
CA SER A 28 11.46 4.62 8.24
C SER A 28 10.57 4.33 7.02
N ASN A 29 10.98 4.74 5.83
CA ASN A 29 10.22 4.53 4.59
C ASN A 29 11.11 4.11 3.40
N ALA A 30 12.41 3.96 3.60
CA ALA A 30 13.42 3.69 2.57
C ALA A 30 13.40 4.67 1.39
N MET A 31 12.93 5.90 1.61
CA MET A 31 12.85 6.92 0.57
C MET A 31 14.13 7.76 0.53
N PRO A 32 14.66 8.05 -0.67
CA PRO A 32 15.70 9.07 -0.82
C PRO A 32 15.10 10.47 -0.57
N PRO A 33 15.94 11.51 -0.42
CA PRO A 33 15.49 12.88 -0.33
C PRO A 33 14.49 13.24 -1.45
N PRO A 34 13.48 14.06 -1.15
CA PRO A 34 12.41 14.36 -2.09
C PRO A 34 12.95 15.09 -3.33
N ASN A 35 12.84 14.46 -4.51
CA ASN A 35 13.18 15.09 -5.78
C ASN A 35 11.92 15.59 -6.50
N GLN A 36 11.76 16.92 -6.50
CA GLN A 36 10.65 17.65 -7.10
C GLN A 36 11.03 18.35 -8.42
N LYS A 37 12.23 18.08 -8.97
CA LYS A 37 12.63 18.65 -10.26
C LYS A 37 11.98 17.85 -11.41
N PRO A 38 11.42 18.50 -12.44
CA PRO A 38 10.95 17.82 -13.64
C PRO A 38 12.04 16.97 -14.29
N ALA A 39 11.65 15.84 -14.87
CA ALA A 39 12.57 15.02 -15.66
C ALA A 39 12.88 15.70 -17.01
N PRO A 40 14.07 15.48 -17.62
CA PRO A 40 14.45 16.14 -18.87
C PRO A 40 13.43 16.02 -20.02
N ASP A 41 12.79 14.86 -20.16
CA ASP A 41 11.81 14.57 -21.22
C ASP A 41 10.36 14.60 -20.72
N GLN A 42 10.08 15.33 -19.63
CA GLN A 42 8.72 15.39 -19.08
C GLN A 42 7.80 16.25 -19.96
N PRO A 43 6.68 15.72 -20.47
CA PRO A 43 5.87 16.40 -21.49
C PRO A 43 4.99 17.54 -20.94
N PHE A 44 4.72 17.57 -19.63
CA PHE A 44 3.88 18.59 -18.98
C PHE A 44 4.32 18.84 -17.54
N VAL A 45 3.91 19.98 -16.98
CA VAL A 45 4.23 20.35 -15.59
C VAL A 45 3.38 19.51 -14.63
N LEU A 46 4.01 19.03 -13.57
CA LEU A 46 3.35 18.26 -12.51
C LEU A 46 3.35 19.03 -11.20
N SER A 47 2.29 18.85 -10.41
CA SER A 47 2.19 19.44 -9.09
C SER A 47 3.31 18.92 -8.18
N THR A 48 3.95 19.85 -7.47
CA THR A 48 4.91 19.55 -6.40
C THR A 48 4.28 19.54 -5.02
N ASN A 49 2.99 19.90 -4.91
CA ASN A 49 2.25 19.93 -3.66
C ASN A 49 2.11 18.53 -3.08
N ARG A 50 2.46 18.40 -1.81
CA ARG A 50 2.32 17.17 -1.03
C ARG A 50 1.08 17.27 -0.14
N GLN A 51 0.40 16.15 0.03
CA GLN A 51 -0.79 16.06 0.86
C GLN A 51 -0.43 15.42 2.21
N LYS A 52 -0.88 16.03 3.32
CA LYS A 52 -0.81 15.42 4.65
C LYS A 52 -1.82 14.27 4.76
N SER A 53 -1.36 13.14 5.27
CA SER A 53 -2.20 11.99 5.59
C SER A 53 -2.89 12.15 6.93
N THR A 54 -3.85 11.28 7.22
CA THR A 54 -4.42 11.11 8.56
C THR A 54 -3.61 10.18 9.45
N ILE A 55 -2.56 9.55 8.89
CA ILE A 55 -1.78 8.50 9.53
C ILE A 55 -0.72 9.13 10.46
N PRO A 56 -0.78 8.91 11.78
CA PRO A 56 0.20 9.49 12.71
C PRO A 56 1.55 8.76 12.65
N LYS A 57 2.64 9.52 12.71
CA LYS A 57 4.00 8.99 12.87
C LYS A 57 4.23 8.58 14.32
N ALA A 58 4.92 7.46 14.52
CA ALA A 58 5.22 6.99 15.88
C ALA A 58 6.17 7.91 16.66
N LYS A 59 7.13 8.56 15.99
CA LYS A 59 8.30 9.19 16.63
C LYS A 59 8.31 10.72 16.61
N VAL A 60 7.31 11.38 16.03
CA VAL A 60 7.36 12.83 15.82
C VAL A 60 6.13 13.51 16.42
N MET A 61 6.40 14.40 17.37
CA MET A 61 5.42 15.31 17.97
C MET A 61 5.83 16.74 17.61
N VAL A 62 4.88 17.54 17.12
CA VAL A 62 5.08 18.96 16.82
C VAL A 62 3.99 19.73 17.57
N ASP A 63 4.37 20.71 18.39
CA ASP A 63 3.45 21.54 19.19
C ASP A 63 2.44 20.74 20.04
N GLY A 64 2.88 19.59 20.57
CA GLY A 64 2.03 18.71 21.39
C GLY A 64 1.06 17.83 20.59
N GLN A 65 1.09 17.90 19.24
CA GLN A 65 0.29 17.05 18.35
C GLN A 65 1.15 16.02 17.63
N LEU A 66 0.56 14.86 17.32
CA LEU A 66 1.21 13.84 16.51
C LEU A 66 1.38 14.35 15.08
N GLU A 67 2.61 14.37 14.58
CA GLU A 67 2.85 14.67 13.18
C GLU A 67 2.36 13.50 12.31
N THR A 68 1.73 13.80 11.18
CA THR A 68 1.27 12.79 10.25
C THR A 68 2.23 12.59 9.08
N TRP A 69 2.12 11.45 8.41
CA TRP A 69 2.87 11.18 7.18
C TRP A 69 2.41 12.11 6.05
N GLU A 70 3.29 12.35 5.09
CA GLU A 70 2.99 13.15 3.90
C GLU A 70 3.19 12.33 2.64
N TYR A 71 2.17 12.30 1.79
CA TYR A 71 2.20 11.59 0.53
C TYR A 71 3.15 12.27 -0.48
N PRO A 72 3.73 11.50 -1.43
CA PRO A 72 4.50 12.08 -2.51
C PRO A 72 3.60 12.98 -3.39
N SER A 73 4.19 14.02 -3.95
CA SER A 73 3.55 14.85 -4.97
C SER A 73 3.49 14.11 -6.32
N ALA A 74 2.81 14.70 -7.29
CA ALA A 74 2.80 14.19 -8.66
C ALA A 74 4.18 14.12 -9.29
N GLN A 75 4.95 15.18 -9.11
CA GLN A 75 6.30 15.23 -9.61
C GLN A 75 7.23 14.18 -8.96
N MET A 76 7.08 13.97 -7.64
CA MET A 76 7.83 12.91 -6.94
C MET A 76 7.45 11.51 -7.43
N PHE A 77 6.15 11.25 -7.60
CA PHE A 77 5.64 9.98 -8.10
C PHE A 77 6.16 9.68 -9.51
N TRP A 78 6.06 10.66 -10.42
CA TRP A 78 6.59 10.56 -11.77
C TRP A 78 8.08 10.19 -11.79
N ASN A 79 8.88 10.91 -11.01
CA ASN A 79 10.32 10.67 -10.89
C ASN A 79 10.63 9.29 -10.30
N ALA A 80 9.85 8.83 -9.31
CA ALA A 80 10.00 7.51 -8.73
C ALA A 80 9.68 6.39 -9.73
N MET A 81 8.65 6.56 -10.55
CA MET A 81 8.29 5.59 -11.59
C MET A 81 9.35 5.51 -12.69
N LEU A 82 9.91 6.65 -13.11
CA LEU A 82 11.04 6.66 -14.06
C LEU A 82 12.26 5.88 -13.53
N LYS A 83 12.57 6.03 -12.23
CA LYS A 83 13.65 5.28 -11.55
C LYS A 83 13.37 3.78 -11.52
N LYS A 84 12.10 3.37 -11.42
CA LYS A 84 11.67 1.97 -11.52
C LYS A 84 11.69 1.41 -12.95
N GLY A 85 12.09 2.22 -13.93
CA GLY A 85 12.17 1.83 -15.34
C GLY A 85 10.89 2.08 -16.13
N TRP A 86 9.85 2.65 -15.51
CA TRP A 86 8.62 2.99 -16.23
C TRP A 86 8.88 4.06 -17.30
N ARG A 87 8.21 3.96 -18.44
CA ARG A 87 8.33 4.91 -19.55
C ARG A 87 6.94 5.31 -20.01
N TRP A 88 6.50 6.49 -19.57
CA TRP A 88 5.16 7.03 -19.81
C TRP A 88 4.82 7.32 -21.28
N ARG A 89 5.81 7.29 -22.19
CA ARG A 89 5.63 7.62 -23.62
C ARG A 89 4.61 6.72 -24.32
N ASP A 90 4.42 5.50 -23.82
CA ASP A 90 3.53 4.52 -24.42
C ASP A 90 2.08 4.65 -23.88
N ASP A 91 1.84 5.40 -22.80
CA ASP A 91 0.60 5.34 -22.02
C ASP A 91 -0.42 6.48 -22.26
N GLN A 92 -0.18 7.43 -23.16
CA GLN A 92 -1.07 8.59 -23.43
C GLN A 92 -1.62 9.31 -22.17
N LEU A 93 -0.84 9.37 -21.08
CA LEU A 93 -1.30 10.00 -19.84
C LEU A 93 -1.12 11.52 -19.91
N ASP A 94 -2.11 12.25 -19.44
CA ASP A 94 -2.03 13.70 -19.25
C ASP A 94 -1.80 14.10 -17.78
N GLN A 95 -1.71 15.41 -17.53
CA GLN A 95 -1.54 15.95 -16.18
C GLN A 95 -2.69 15.57 -15.24
N ARG A 96 -3.93 15.57 -15.75
CA ARG A 96 -5.13 15.27 -14.95
C ARG A 96 -5.15 13.80 -14.55
N ASP A 97 -4.72 12.91 -15.44
CA ASP A 97 -4.59 11.49 -15.14
C ASP A 97 -3.58 11.24 -14.02
N MET A 98 -2.43 11.92 -14.06
CA MET A 98 -1.45 11.86 -12.98
C MET A 98 -2.04 12.30 -11.65
N ASP A 99 -2.73 13.44 -11.62
CA ASP A 99 -3.40 13.94 -10.41
C ASP A 99 -4.44 12.94 -9.87
N ASN A 100 -5.20 12.29 -10.77
CA ASN A 100 -6.16 11.26 -10.40
C ASN A 100 -5.48 10.03 -9.79
N ILE A 101 -4.41 9.52 -10.42
CA ILE A 101 -3.64 8.36 -9.94
C ILE A 101 -3.13 8.59 -8.51
N ILE A 102 -2.62 9.78 -8.23
CA ILE A 102 -2.08 10.10 -6.89
C ILE A 102 -3.19 10.20 -5.86
N ARG A 103 -4.30 10.87 -6.18
CA ARG A 103 -5.47 10.94 -5.28
C ARG A 103 -5.97 9.53 -4.93
N ILE A 104 -6.05 8.68 -5.93
CA ILE A 104 -6.45 7.29 -5.83
C ILE A 104 -5.46 6.48 -4.96
N HIS A 105 -4.15 6.64 -5.17
CA HIS A 105 -3.11 6.01 -4.35
C HIS A 105 -3.15 6.48 -2.88
N ASN A 106 -3.32 7.78 -2.64
CA ASN A 106 -3.45 8.34 -1.30
C ASN A 106 -4.68 7.78 -0.59
N ALA A 107 -5.83 7.73 -1.26
CA ALA A 107 -7.05 7.13 -0.73
C ALA A 107 -6.85 5.65 -0.35
N ASN A 108 -6.14 4.88 -1.18
CA ASN A 108 -5.81 3.48 -0.85
C ASN A 108 -4.94 3.35 0.41
N ASN A 109 -3.98 4.25 0.61
CA ASN A 109 -3.17 4.25 1.82
C ASN A 109 -4.01 4.59 3.06
N GLU A 110 -4.92 5.55 2.95
CA GLU A 110 -5.85 5.89 4.04
C GLU A 110 -6.78 4.71 4.37
N LEU A 111 -7.29 3.99 3.37
CA LEU A 111 -8.12 2.81 3.58
C LEU A 111 -7.33 1.66 4.22
N ALA A 112 -6.09 1.45 3.78
CA ALA A 112 -5.21 0.47 4.40
C ALA A 112 -4.99 0.79 5.88
N TRP A 113 -4.82 2.07 6.22
CA TRP A 113 -4.73 2.52 7.60
C TRP A 113 -6.03 2.30 8.37
N GLN A 114 -7.19 2.63 7.80
CA GLN A 114 -8.49 2.35 8.42
C GLN A 114 -8.69 0.87 8.71
N GLU A 115 -8.26 -0.02 7.81
CA GLU A 115 -8.30 -1.47 8.07
C GLU A 115 -7.36 -1.86 9.22
N VAL A 116 -6.14 -1.32 9.29
CA VAL A 116 -5.26 -1.51 10.45
C VAL A 116 -5.98 -1.07 11.73
N LEU A 117 -6.59 0.12 11.74
CA LEU A 117 -7.33 0.61 12.89
C LEU A 117 -8.48 -0.32 13.27
N LYS A 118 -9.20 -0.93 12.31
CA LYS A 118 -10.25 -1.92 12.63
C LYS A 118 -9.69 -3.12 13.38
N TRP A 119 -8.54 -3.66 12.96
CA TRP A 119 -7.87 -4.74 13.68
C TRP A 119 -7.48 -4.32 15.09
N GLU A 120 -6.84 -3.16 15.23
CA GLU A 120 -6.37 -2.64 16.50
C GLU A 120 -7.52 -2.37 17.48
N HIS A 121 -8.56 -1.63 17.07
CA HIS A 121 -9.69 -1.31 17.96
C HIS A 121 -10.54 -2.53 18.34
N SER A 122 -10.66 -3.52 17.45
CA SER A 122 -11.53 -4.68 17.70
C SER A 122 -10.87 -5.73 18.61
N LEU A 123 -9.55 -5.83 18.60
CA LEU A 123 -8.81 -6.87 19.33
C LEU A 123 -7.96 -6.31 20.47
N HIS A 124 -7.56 -5.04 20.38
CA HIS A 124 -6.64 -4.38 21.30
C HIS A 124 -7.18 -3.02 21.76
N PRO A 125 -8.37 -2.97 22.36
CA PRO A 125 -9.00 -1.71 22.81
C PRO A 125 -8.22 -1.03 23.94
N GLU A 126 -7.21 -1.68 24.54
CA GLU A 126 -6.31 -1.07 25.52
C GLU A 126 -5.40 0.03 24.94
N CYS A 127 -5.29 0.13 23.62
CA CYS A 127 -4.47 1.13 22.93
C CYS A 127 -5.35 2.06 22.08
N ASP A 128 -5.57 3.27 22.58
CA ASP A 128 -6.45 4.26 21.93
C ASP A 128 -5.82 4.93 20.68
N MET A 129 -4.50 4.93 20.56
CA MET A 129 -3.79 5.65 19.50
C MET A 129 -2.62 4.82 18.92
N PRO A 130 -2.91 3.80 18.10
CA PRO A 130 -1.89 3.13 17.30
C PRO A 130 -1.25 4.11 16.29
N LYS A 131 0.05 3.98 16.03
CA LYS A 131 0.82 4.88 15.16
C LYS A 131 1.59 4.10 14.09
N LEU A 132 1.82 4.69 12.93
CA LEU A 132 2.68 4.07 11.91
C LEU A 132 4.14 4.42 12.19
N LYS A 133 4.96 3.41 12.48
CA LYS A 133 6.39 3.54 12.79
C LYS A 133 7.26 3.54 11.54
N SER A 134 6.98 2.63 10.62
CA SER A 134 7.67 2.53 9.33
C SER A 134 6.83 1.77 8.32
N PHE A 135 7.14 1.95 7.04
CA PHE A 135 6.52 1.19 5.96
C PHE A 135 7.52 0.91 4.85
N HIS A 136 7.42 -0.26 4.22
CA HIS A 136 8.32 -0.64 3.14
C HIS A 136 7.56 -1.44 2.07
N GLY A 137 7.87 -1.16 0.80
CA GLY A 137 7.37 -1.95 -0.33
C GLY A 137 8.11 -3.28 -0.46
N ASP A 138 7.37 -4.35 -0.73
CA ASP A 138 7.88 -5.73 -0.78
C ASP A 138 7.18 -6.56 -1.88
N ALA A 139 6.94 -5.93 -3.04
CA ALA A 139 6.17 -6.52 -4.14
C ALA A 139 6.72 -7.87 -4.66
N LYS A 140 8.04 -8.11 -4.58
CA LYS A 140 8.66 -9.36 -5.07
C LYS A 140 8.44 -10.55 -4.14
N ASN A 141 8.33 -10.30 -2.84
CA ASN A 141 8.14 -11.37 -1.88
C ASN A 141 6.64 -11.60 -1.69
N LEU A 142 6.05 -12.53 -2.42
CA LEU A 142 4.63 -12.84 -2.21
C LEU A 142 4.40 -13.53 -0.87
N SER A 143 3.36 -13.12 -0.15
CA SER A 143 2.97 -13.74 1.12
C SER A 143 2.55 -15.20 0.92
N PRO A 144 2.72 -16.10 1.92
CA PRO A 144 2.28 -17.50 1.80
C PRO A 144 0.80 -17.62 1.42
N ARG A 145 -0.05 -16.72 1.94
CA ARG A 145 -1.46 -16.64 1.59
C ARG A 145 -1.67 -16.27 0.11
N ALA A 146 -0.95 -15.26 -0.39
CA ALA A 146 -1.04 -14.85 -1.80
C ALA A 146 -0.59 -15.99 -2.74
N ARG A 147 0.49 -16.69 -2.39
CA ARG A 147 0.97 -17.86 -3.14
C ARG A 147 -0.08 -18.97 -3.20
N PHE A 148 -0.67 -19.32 -2.06
CA PHE A 148 -1.71 -20.34 -1.98
C PHE A 148 -2.97 -19.95 -2.77
N ARG A 149 -3.42 -18.69 -2.67
CA ARG A 149 -4.56 -18.21 -3.46
C ARG A 149 -4.27 -18.23 -4.95
N SER A 150 -3.06 -17.85 -5.36
CA SER A 150 -2.66 -17.94 -6.76
C SER A 150 -2.64 -19.36 -7.30
N TRP A 151 -2.20 -20.32 -6.49
CA TRP A 151 -2.30 -21.74 -6.83
C TRP A 151 -3.75 -22.22 -7.05
N LEU A 152 -4.73 -21.61 -6.37
CA LEU A 152 -6.16 -21.84 -6.59
C LEU A 152 -6.77 -21.04 -7.76
N GLY A 153 -5.94 -20.36 -8.57
CA GLY A 153 -6.38 -19.60 -9.75
C GLY A 153 -6.81 -18.16 -9.47
N TYR A 154 -6.65 -17.65 -8.24
CA TYR A 154 -6.88 -16.23 -7.96
C TYR A 154 -5.71 -15.37 -8.46
N GLN A 155 -5.98 -14.09 -8.75
CA GLN A 155 -4.94 -13.15 -9.14
C GLN A 155 -3.97 -12.87 -7.99
N LEU A 156 -2.69 -12.70 -8.34
CA LEU A 156 -1.66 -12.25 -7.41
C LEU A 156 -1.85 -10.76 -7.09
N PRO A 157 -1.45 -10.31 -5.88
CA PRO A 157 -1.44 -8.90 -5.61
C PRO A 157 -0.41 -8.21 -6.51
N PHE A 158 -0.78 -7.06 -7.08
CA PHE A 158 0.12 -6.27 -7.93
C PHE A 158 1.12 -5.47 -7.10
N ASP A 159 0.77 -5.18 -5.84
CA ASP A 159 1.65 -4.51 -4.88
C ASP A 159 1.49 -5.13 -3.49
N ARG A 160 2.59 -5.16 -2.73
CA ARG A 160 2.61 -5.67 -1.36
C ARG A 160 3.44 -4.74 -0.50
N HIS A 161 2.86 -4.30 0.61
CA HIS A 161 3.53 -3.48 1.61
C HIS A 161 3.63 -4.20 2.95
N ASN A 162 4.73 -3.94 3.66
CA ASN A 162 4.89 -4.29 5.06
C ASN A 162 4.89 -3.00 5.88
N TRP A 163 3.94 -2.87 6.81
CA TRP A 163 3.84 -1.73 7.71
C TRP A 163 4.25 -2.18 9.10
N LEU A 164 4.93 -1.32 9.85
CA LEU A 164 5.24 -1.54 11.25
C LEU A 164 4.41 -0.56 12.07
N VAL A 165 3.45 -1.08 12.82
CA VAL A 165 2.56 -0.30 13.67
C VAL A 165 3.12 -0.29 15.08
N ASP A 166 3.21 0.88 15.68
CA ASP A 166 3.46 1.06 17.10
C ASP A 166 2.12 1.08 17.85
N ARG A 167 1.80 -0.07 18.45
CA ARG A 167 0.67 -0.26 19.35
C ARG A 167 1.12 0.08 20.76
N CYS A 168 1.11 1.38 21.08
CA CYS A 168 1.37 1.88 22.44
C CYS A 168 2.68 1.33 23.07
N GLY A 169 3.76 1.25 22.29
CA GLY A 169 5.06 0.73 22.70
C GLY A 169 5.38 -0.68 22.19
N ARG A 170 4.39 -1.42 21.67
CA ARG A 170 4.61 -2.72 21.01
C ARG A 170 4.64 -2.57 19.49
N GLU A 171 5.71 -3.06 18.87
CA GLU A 171 5.82 -3.11 17.42
C GLU A 171 5.06 -4.30 16.85
N VAL A 172 4.08 -4.03 15.99
CA VAL A 172 3.25 -5.03 15.33
C VAL A 172 3.40 -4.90 13.81
N PRO A 173 4.05 -5.86 13.15
CA PRO A 173 4.17 -5.86 11.70
C PRO A 173 2.84 -6.25 11.06
N TYR A 174 2.45 -5.53 10.02
CA TYR A 174 1.29 -5.75 9.18
C TYR A 174 1.73 -6.09 7.75
N ILE A 175 0.97 -6.96 7.10
CA ILE A 175 1.09 -7.28 5.68
C ILE A 175 -0.15 -6.73 4.98
N ILE A 176 0.07 -5.97 3.92
CA ILE A 176 -0.98 -5.38 3.09
C ILE A 176 -0.73 -5.84 1.66
N ASP A 177 -1.64 -6.67 1.15
CA ASP A 177 -1.63 -7.10 -0.25
C ASP A 177 -2.72 -6.31 -1.02
N TYR A 178 -2.33 -5.65 -2.11
CA TYR A 178 -3.22 -4.90 -3.00
C TYR A 178 -3.56 -5.76 -4.23
N TYR A 179 -4.84 -6.05 -4.42
CA TYR A 179 -5.35 -6.84 -5.55
C TYR A 179 -6.12 -5.95 -6.52
N ASP A 180 -5.90 -6.15 -7.81
CA ASP A 180 -6.67 -5.49 -8.86
C ASP A 180 -8.06 -6.14 -8.93
N VAL A 181 -9.12 -5.33 -8.87
CA VAL A 181 -10.51 -5.80 -9.02
C VAL A 181 -11.13 -5.40 -10.36
N GLY A 182 -10.33 -4.85 -11.27
CA GLY A 182 -10.75 -4.43 -12.59
C GLY A 182 -11.56 -3.14 -12.55
N HIS A 183 -12.88 -3.24 -12.69
CA HIS A 183 -13.74 -2.07 -12.84
C HIS A 183 -13.85 -1.27 -11.53
N VAL A 184 -13.63 0.04 -11.63
CA VAL A 184 -13.84 0.98 -10.52
C VAL A 184 -15.31 0.94 -10.12
N ASN A 185 -15.58 0.64 -8.86
CA ASN A 185 -16.94 0.76 -8.34
C ASN A 185 -17.31 2.27 -8.31
N PRO A 186 -18.36 2.71 -9.02
CA PRO A 186 -18.72 4.12 -9.12
C PRO A 186 -19.06 4.78 -7.78
N GLU A 187 -19.58 4.00 -6.83
CA GLU A 187 -20.02 4.49 -5.51
C GLU A 187 -18.85 4.59 -4.53
N THR A 188 -18.00 3.57 -4.46
CA THR A 188 -16.89 3.55 -3.51
C THR A 188 -15.61 4.16 -4.06
N LYS A 189 -15.53 4.36 -5.39
CA LYS A 189 -14.32 4.80 -6.14
C LYS A 189 -13.10 3.93 -5.87
N LEU A 190 -13.31 2.70 -5.39
CA LEU A 190 -12.27 1.74 -5.09
C LEU A 190 -11.89 0.97 -6.35
N PHE A 191 -10.59 0.91 -6.61
CA PHE A 191 -9.99 0.18 -7.73
C PHE A 191 -9.17 -1.03 -7.26
N ALA A 192 -8.89 -1.13 -5.96
CA ALA A 192 -8.12 -2.23 -5.40
C ALA A 192 -8.86 -2.86 -4.21
N HIS A 193 -8.87 -4.19 -4.18
CA HIS A 193 -9.26 -4.93 -2.98
C HIS A 193 -8.04 -5.05 -2.06
N LEU A 194 -8.20 -4.61 -0.81
CA LEU A 194 -7.14 -4.60 0.20
C LEU A 194 -7.25 -5.84 1.11
N ASP A 195 -6.17 -6.62 1.22
CA ASP A 195 -6.05 -7.67 2.24
C ASP A 195 -5.04 -7.25 3.32
N VAL A 196 -5.54 -6.51 4.31
CA VAL A 196 -4.77 -6.01 5.47
C VAL A 196 -4.89 -6.97 6.64
N ARG A 197 -3.74 -7.34 7.23
CA ARG A 197 -3.67 -8.24 8.39
C ARG A 197 -2.35 -8.12 9.15
N PRO A 198 -2.32 -8.44 10.46
CA PRO A 198 -1.08 -8.65 11.18
C PRO A 198 -0.24 -9.75 10.53
N ALA A 199 1.08 -9.57 10.49
CA ALA A 199 2.02 -10.61 10.10
C ALA A 199 2.11 -11.64 11.23
N ILE A 200 2.08 -12.93 10.91
CA ILE A 200 2.26 -13.99 11.91
C ILE A 200 3.73 -13.98 12.33
N ARG A 201 4.02 -13.46 13.52
CA ARG A 201 5.35 -13.48 14.12
C ARG A 201 5.38 -14.11 15.52
N ASP A 202 4.26 -14.07 16.21
CA ASP A 202 4.09 -14.59 17.56
C ASP A 202 2.68 -15.17 17.76
N ALA A 203 2.44 -15.77 18.92
CA ALA A 203 1.15 -16.38 19.25
C ALA A 203 -0.01 -15.36 19.28
N SER A 204 0.26 -14.10 19.65
CA SER A 204 -0.75 -13.04 19.69
C SER A 204 -1.23 -12.70 18.28
N THR A 205 -0.30 -12.36 17.39
CA THR A 205 -0.62 -12.04 15.98
C THR A 205 -1.23 -13.23 15.22
N MET A 206 -0.88 -14.46 15.60
CA MET A 206 -1.56 -15.66 15.11
C MET A 206 -3.01 -15.75 15.63
N TRP A 207 -3.21 -15.55 16.93
CA TRP A 207 -4.53 -15.56 17.56
C TRP A 207 -5.45 -14.48 16.98
N ASP A 208 -4.95 -13.26 16.80
CA ASP A 208 -5.67 -12.16 16.16
C ASP A 208 -6.26 -12.61 14.81
N ARG A 209 -5.42 -13.26 13.98
CA ARG A 209 -5.86 -13.76 12.67
C ARG A 209 -6.88 -14.89 12.77
N MET A 210 -6.79 -15.75 13.76
CA MET A 210 -7.77 -16.82 13.99
C MET A 210 -9.12 -16.24 14.42
N VAL A 211 -9.13 -15.30 15.35
CA VAL A 211 -10.34 -14.63 15.85
C VAL A 211 -11.06 -13.91 14.71
N VAL A 212 -10.36 -13.03 13.98
CA VAL A 212 -10.97 -12.30 12.86
C VAL A 212 -11.33 -13.25 11.71
N GLY A 213 -10.55 -14.31 11.49
CA GLY A 213 -10.90 -15.36 10.54
C GLY A 213 -12.23 -16.05 10.88
N TYR A 214 -12.42 -16.39 12.15
CA TYR A 214 -13.67 -16.97 12.66
C TYR A 214 -14.84 -16.00 12.54
N TRP A 215 -14.66 -14.72 12.91
CA TRP A 215 -15.71 -13.69 12.75
C TRP A 215 -16.14 -13.55 11.30
N ARG A 216 -15.19 -13.42 10.36
CA ARG A 216 -15.49 -13.33 8.92
C ARG A 216 -16.23 -14.57 8.41
N MET A 217 -15.83 -15.77 8.85
CA MET A 217 -16.52 -17.01 8.49
C MET A 217 -17.96 -17.01 9.00
N LYS A 218 -18.17 -16.65 10.28
CA LYS A 218 -19.49 -16.58 10.91
C LYS A 218 -20.39 -15.57 10.23
N ASP A 219 -19.88 -14.37 9.93
CA ASP A 219 -20.66 -13.30 9.29
C ASP A 219 -21.05 -13.67 7.85
N ASN A 220 -20.13 -14.27 7.09
CA ASN A 220 -20.42 -14.78 5.75
C ASN A 220 -21.51 -15.86 5.78
N LEU A 221 -21.43 -16.79 6.74
CA LEU A 221 -22.44 -17.83 6.90
C LEU A 221 -23.80 -17.24 7.28
N ASN A 222 -23.84 -16.32 8.24
CA ASN A 222 -25.07 -15.65 8.66
C ASN A 222 -25.70 -14.85 7.50
N GLY A 223 -24.88 -14.14 6.72
CA GLY A 223 -25.33 -13.41 5.52
C GLY A 223 -25.91 -14.35 4.47
N TRP A 224 -25.27 -15.51 4.24
CA TRP A 224 -25.78 -16.53 3.32
C TRP A 224 -27.13 -17.10 3.79
N ILE A 225 -27.25 -17.45 5.07
CA ILE A 225 -28.51 -17.96 5.65
C ILE A 225 -29.62 -16.92 5.50
N SER A 226 -29.37 -15.67 5.87
CA SER A 226 -30.35 -14.58 5.76
C SER A 226 -30.81 -14.36 4.31
N ASN A 227 -29.89 -14.40 3.34
CA ASN A 227 -30.22 -14.27 1.93
C ASN A 227 -31.00 -15.48 1.39
N LYS A 228 -30.71 -16.69 1.85
CA LYS A 228 -31.47 -17.89 1.48
C LYS A 228 -32.91 -17.81 1.98
N LEU A 229 -33.11 -17.47 3.26
CA LEU A 229 -34.45 -17.32 3.85
C LEU A 229 -35.28 -16.24 3.15
N ARG A 230 -34.68 -15.10 2.79
CA ARG A 230 -35.37 -14.05 2.02
C ARG A 230 -35.83 -14.50 0.63
N ARG A 231 -35.06 -15.37 -0.03
CA ARG A 231 -35.42 -15.91 -1.35
C ARG A 231 -36.50 -16.98 -1.28
N GLU A 232 -36.57 -17.71 -0.16
CA GLU A 232 -37.62 -18.72 0.07
C GLU A 232 -38.95 -18.09 0.53
N ALA A 233 -38.90 -16.84 1.03
CA ALA A 233 -40.07 -16.09 1.49
C ALA A 233 -40.65 -15.11 0.43
N ALA A 234 -40.07 -15.05 -0.77
CA ALA A 234 -40.49 -14.19 -1.89
C ALA A 234 -41.01 -15.05 -3.05
#